data_AF-A0A1Y2FAG2-F1
#
_entry.id   AF-A0A1Y2FAG2-F1
#
_cell.length_a   1.000
_cell.length_b   1.000
_cell.length_c   1.000
_cell.angle_alpha   90.00
_cell.angle_beta   90.00
_cell.angle_gamma   90.00
#
_symmetry.space_group_name_H-M   'P 1'
#
loop_
_entity.id
_entity.type
_entity.pdbx_description
1 polymer ?
#
loop_
_entity_poly.entity_id
_entity_poly.type
_entity_poly.pdbx_seq_one_letter_code
_entity_poly.pdbx_strand_id
1 'polypeptide(L)'
;MRQSTSLLLAGLAGLVNAQSTPIVYVTTYVTRCDCPATTLGVTQSARSSAAAQVAPTGLVVVAGQPARSSAPAVVVAAGASPVVAPVVVASIKAVPAVVAAAPAPVAPAPVANNVATPAAPKVNTPVVAAAAPPTAASPVIVAPAVIAPTGPAACPATAHQNFLGSKSYPRIITPVSTTNPARVYGPQYFASIGNGNTTIFTFDYQKAGTCTIEFKFPTKEYIKSLQGTTDWTVSGPGGPNVPVTLYTLATVADANASFQSKPARISAVTGTLIPGTNTTLTTFACPVGKSVSYELVAESGQALTFFEDYNPPPLGLLLLQC
;
A
#
# COMPACT_ATOMS: atom_id res chain seq x y z
N MET A 1 7.54 -43.96 -59.92
CA MET A 1 6.10 -44.15 -60.18
C MET A 1 5.33 -44.02 -58.87
N ARG A 2 4.10 -43.48 -58.92
CA ARG A 2 3.19 -43.05 -57.84
C ARG A 2 3.35 -41.57 -57.47
N GLN A 3 2.88 -40.64 -58.32
CA GLN A 3 1.50 -40.14 -58.55
C GLN A 3 0.85 -39.49 -57.33
N SER A 4 0.71 -38.17 -57.46
CA SER A 4 -0.11 -37.23 -56.68
C SER A 4 -1.60 -37.57 -56.74
N THR A 5 -2.30 -37.27 -55.65
CA THR A 5 -3.75 -37.02 -55.70
C THR A 5 -4.08 -35.81 -54.84
N SER A 6 -4.44 -34.72 -55.52
CA SER A 6 -5.08 -33.54 -54.94
C SER A 6 -6.51 -33.89 -54.49
N LEU A 7 -6.90 -33.43 -53.30
CA LEU A 7 -8.30 -33.45 -52.87
C LEU A 7 -8.80 -32.00 -52.75
N LEU A 8 -9.85 -31.69 -53.50
CA LEU A 8 -10.57 -30.42 -53.51
C LEU A 8 -11.18 -30.12 -52.13
N LEU A 9 -10.98 -28.88 -51.65
CA LEU A 9 -11.81 -28.26 -50.62
C LEU A 9 -12.97 -27.53 -51.28
N ALA A 10 -14.19 -27.99 -51.04
CA ALA A 10 -15.41 -27.21 -51.20
C ALA A 10 -16.26 -27.43 -49.94
N GLY A 11 -16.60 -26.35 -49.23
CA GLY A 11 -17.44 -26.50 -48.04
C GLY A 11 -17.69 -25.22 -47.25
N LEU A 12 -18.77 -24.54 -47.63
CA LEU A 12 -19.70 -23.78 -46.80
C LEU A 12 -19.18 -22.62 -45.93
N ALA A 13 -19.42 -21.42 -46.44
CA ALA A 13 -19.65 -20.22 -45.63
C ALA A 13 -20.95 -20.39 -44.82
N GLY A 14 -20.81 -20.51 -43.50
CA GLY A 14 -21.91 -20.42 -42.54
C GLY A 14 -21.66 -19.25 -41.59
N LEU A 15 -22.49 -18.22 -41.68
CA LEU A 15 -22.56 -17.11 -40.73
C LEU A 15 -22.89 -17.64 -39.33
N VAL A 16 -22.02 -17.42 -38.36
CA VAL A 16 -22.35 -17.56 -36.93
C VAL A 16 -22.22 -16.19 -36.27
N ASN A 17 -23.38 -15.59 -36.02
CA ASN A 17 -23.52 -14.36 -35.25
C ASN A 17 -23.44 -14.73 -33.76
N ALA A 18 -22.25 -14.63 -33.16
CA ALA A 18 -22.06 -14.87 -31.74
C ALA A 18 -22.45 -13.60 -30.96
N GLN A 19 -23.71 -13.51 -30.54
CA GLN A 19 -24.11 -12.57 -29.50
C GLN A 19 -23.50 -13.01 -28.17
N SER A 20 -22.54 -12.22 -27.68
CA SER A 20 -21.95 -12.35 -26.35
C SER A 20 -23.02 -12.03 -25.31
N THR A 21 -23.47 -13.04 -24.58
CA THR A 21 -24.28 -12.86 -23.37
C THR A 21 -23.33 -12.64 -22.18
N PRO A 22 -23.49 -11.55 -21.40
CA PRO A 22 -22.68 -11.35 -20.21
C PRO A 22 -23.06 -12.40 -19.15
N ILE A 23 -22.06 -13.14 -18.69
CA ILE A 23 -22.20 -14.03 -17.54
C ILE A 23 -22.17 -13.15 -16.28
N VAL A 24 -23.31 -13.07 -15.59
CA VAL A 24 -23.42 -12.40 -14.28
C VAL A 24 -23.06 -13.42 -13.20
N TYR A 25 -21.93 -13.22 -12.52
CA TYR A 25 -21.59 -13.98 -11.33
C TYR A 25 -22.35 -13.38 -10.14
N VAL A 26 -23.30 -14.12 -9.58
CA VAL A 26 -23.96 -13.77 -8.32
C VAL A 26 -23.22 -14.50 -7.19
N THR A 27 -22.49 -13.74 -6.38
CA THR A 27 -21.83 -14.27 -5.17
C THR A 27 -22.76 -14.06 -3.98
N THR A 28 -23.37 -15.14 -3.50
CA THR A 28 -24.21 -15.13 -2.30
C THR A 28 -23.33 -15.34 -1.07
N TYR A 29 -23.21 -14.33 -0.21
CA TYR A 29 -22.57 -14.47 1.10
C TYR A 29 -23.62 -14.93 2.13
N VAL A 30 -23.39 -16.10 2.73
CA VAL A 30 -24.19 -16.58 3.87
C VAL A 30 -23.49 -16.12 5.15
N THR A 31 -23.95 -15.01 5.72
CA THR A 31 -23.53 -14.58 7.05
C THR A 31 -24.23 -15.45 8.08
N ARG A 32 -23.51 -16.40 8.69
CA ARG A 32 -23.99 -17.08 9.90
C ARG A 32 -23.72 -16.18 11.10
N CYS A 33 -24.78 -15.60 11.66
CA CYS A 33 -24.72 -14.95 12.96
C CYS A 33 -24.90 -16.02 14.04
N ASP A 34 -23.79 -16.52 14.59
CA ASP A 34 -23.82 -17.27 15.85
C ASP A 34 -23.84 -16.25 17.00
N CYS A 35 -25.05 -15.85 17.41
CA CYS A 35 -25.24 -15.11 18.66
C CYS A 35 -25.33 -16.11 19.84
N PRO A 36 -24.57 -15.92 20.94
CA PRO A 36 -24.82 -16.68 22.16
C PRO A 36 -26.15 -16.24 22.79
N ALA A 37 -27.04 -17.20 23.01
CA ALA A 37 -28.29 -16.97 23.73
C ALA A 37 -27.98 -16.49 25.16
N THR A 38 -28.30 -15.23 25.43
CA THR A 38 -28.31 -14.68 26.80
C THR A 38 -29.60 -15.13 27.47
N THR A 39 -29.51 -16.09 28.38
CA THR A 39 -30.63 -16.54 29.20
C THR A 39 -30.96 -15.47 30.24
N LEU A 40 -32.07 -14.74 30.05
CA LEU A 40 -32.64 -13.88 31.09
C LEU A 40 -33.27 -14.76 32.17
N GLY A 41 -32.65 -14.77 33.36
CA GLY A 41 -33.21 -15.38 34.55
C GLY A 41 -34.39 -14.57 35.09
N VAL A 42 -35.58 -15.15 35.03
CA VAL A 42 -36.73 -14.71 35.84
C VAL A 42 -36.77 -15.61 37.07
N THR A 43 -36.39 -15.07 38.22
CA THR A 43 -36.66 -15.66 39.53
C THR A 43 -38.14 -15.51 39.86
N GLN A 44 -38.86 -16.63 39.97
CA GLN A 44 -40.11 -16.69 40.73
C GLN A 44 -40.04 -17.83 41.75
N SER A 45 -40.45 -17.48 42.96
CA SER A 45 -40.27 -18.22 44.20
C SER A 45 -41.45 -19.16 44.48
N ALA A 46 -41.11 -20.35 44.98
CA ALA A 46 -41.87 -21.24 45.88
C ALA A 46 -43.25 -21.78 45.45
N ARG A 47 -43.37 -23.11 45.32
CA ARG A 47 -43.88 -23.99 46.41
C ARG A 47 -43.85 -25.49 46.05
N SER A 48 -43.43 -26.23 47.06
CA SER A 48 -43.47 -27.67 47.38
C SER A 48 -44.50 -28.59 46.71
N SER A 49 -44.03 -29.78 46.31
CA SER A 49 -44.42 -31.13 46.79
C SER A 49 -43.69 -32.18 45.91
N ALA A 50 -42.74 -32.95 46.45
CA ALA A 50 -42.83 -34.15 47.30
C ALA A 50 -43.02 -35.47 46.53
N ALA A 51 -42.14 -36.43 46.86
CA ALA A 51 -42.22 -37.88 46.64
C ALA A 51 -42.00 -38.40 45.21
N ALA A 52 -41.39 -39.55 44.96
CA ALA A 52 -40.58 -40.49 45.74
C ALA A 52 -39.93 -41.46 44.71
N GLN A 53 -38.95 -42.22 45.20
CA GLN A 53 -38.14 -43.23 44.52
C GLN A 53 -38.95 -44.33 43.79
N VAL A 54 -38.29 -45.05 42.87
CA VAL A 54 -38.10 -46.53 42.88
C VAL A 54 -37.59 -47.00 41.50
N ALA A 55 -36.40 -47.61 41.48
CA ALA A 55 -35.92 -48.58 40.47
C ALA A 55 -36.45 -49.98 40.88
N PRO A 56 -36.51 -51.07 40.06
CA PRO A 56 -35.49 -51.47 39.08
C PRO A 56 -35.96 -52.32 37.87
N THR A 57 -34.98 -52.79 37.08
CA THR A 57 -34.95 -54.04 36.26
C THR A 57 -35.91 -54.24 35.08
N GLY A 58 -35.36 -54.63 33.93
CA GLY A 58 -36.11 -55.40 32.93
C GLY A 58 -35.67 -55.21 31.49
N LEU A 59 -34.92 -56.17 30.97
CA LEU A 59 -34.41 -56.35 29.61
C LEU A 59 -35.52 -56.82 28.64
N VAL A 60 -35.71 -56.19 27.47
CA VAL A 60 -36.20 -56.84 26.21
C VAL A 60 -35.79 -56.00 24.98
N VAL A 61 -35.20 -56.68 23.99
CA VAL A 61 -34.87 -56.19 22.63
C VAL A 61 -36.08 -56.31 21.72
N VAL A 62 -36.47 -55.26 20.97
CA VAL A 62 -37.15 -55.39 19.65
C VAL A 62 -36.78 -54.20 18.76
N ALA A 63 -36.36 -54.50 17.52
CA ALA A 63 -36.13 -53.54 16.45
C ALA A 63 -37.46 -52.97 15.90
N GLY A 64 -37.52 -51.65 15.70
CA GLY A 64 -38.67 -51.01 15.05
C GLY A 64 -38.37 -49.54 14.73
N GLN A 65 -38.59 -49.16 13.47
CA GLN A 65 -38.44 -47.80 12.92
C GLN A 65 -39.10 -46.72 13.78
N PRO A 66 -38.51 -45.52 13.92
CA PRO A 66 -39.26 -44.37 14.39
C PRO A 66 -40.09 -43.77 13.26
N ALA A 67 -41.39 -43.79 13.50
CA ALA A 67 -42.40 -43.04 12.80
C ALA A 67 -42.20 -41.52 12.94
N ARG A 68 -42.77 -40.83 11.95
CA ARG A 68 -42.92 -39.39 11.81
C ARG A 68 -43.42 -38.72 13.10
N SER A 69 -42.72 -37.69 13.54
CA SER A 69 -43.26 -36.68 14.47
C SER A 69 -43.37 -35.35 13.72
N SER A 70 -44.60 -34.82 13.72
CA SER A 70 -45.06 -33.61 13.06
C SER A 70 -44.49 -32.35 13.72
N ALA A 71 -43.63 -31.63 13.01
CA ALA A 71 -43.30 -30.24 13.31
C ALA A 71 -44.41 -29.31 12.77
N PRO A 72 -44.76 -28.21 13.47
CA PRO A 72 -45.73 -27.24 12.97
C PRO A 72 -45.16 -26.50 11.76
N ALA A 73 -45.92 -26.48 10.66
CA ALA A 73 -45.64 -25.66 9.50
C ALA A 73 -45.82 -24.18 9.87
N VAL A 74 -44.72 -23.42 9.92
CA VAL A 74 -44.78 -21.97 9.86
C VAL A 74 -45.00 -21.59 8.41
N VAL A 75 -46.24 -21.23 8.07
CA VAL A 75 -46.58 -20.58 6.81
C VAL A 75 -46.06 -19.14 6.89
N VAL A 76 -44.90 -18.87 6.30
CA VAL A 76 -44.50 -17.49 6.00
C VAL A 76 -45.21 -17.10 4.71
N ALA A 77 -46.19 -16.21 4.84
CA ALA A 77 -46.85 -15.58 3.71
C ALA A 77 -45.81 -14.87 2.83
N ALA A 78 -45.76 -15.25 1.56
CA ALA A 78 -45.04 -14.52 0.53
C ALA A 78 -45.71 -13.13 0.38
N GLY A 79 -45.12 -12.13 1.03
CA GLY A 79 -45.46 -10.73 0.81
C GLY A 79 -45.16 -10.36 -0.64
N ALA A 80 -46.17 -9.82 -1.32
CA ALA A 80 -46.07 -9.31 -2.68
C ALA A 80 -44.89 -8.34 -2.81
N SER A 81 -44.09 -8.55 -3.85
CA SER A 81 -43.07 -7.58 -4.28
C SER A 81 -43.74 -6.23 -4.57
N PRO A 82 -43.22 -5.10 -4.09
CA PRO A 82 -43.67 -3.81 -4.56
C PRO A 82 -43.29 -3.69 -6.04
N VAL A 83 -44.32 -3.58 -6.90
CA VAL A 83 -44.17 -3.13 -8.28
C VAL A 83 -43.62 -1.72 -8.22
N VAL A 84 -42.33 -1.57 -8.48
CA VAL A 84 -41.69 -0.26 -8.68
C VAL A 84 -42.22 0.27 -10.02
N ALA A 85 -43.07 1.30 -9.94
CA ALA A 85 -43.52 2.03 -11.11
C ALA A 85 -42.30 2.62 -11.84
N PRO A 86 -42.25 2.59 -13.18
CA PRO A 86 -41.16 3.20 -13.92
C PRO A 86 -41.18 4.71 -13.69
N VAL A 87 -40.10 5.24 -13.12
CA VAL A 87 -39.85 6.68 -13.06
C VAL A 87 -39.66 7.15 -14.50
N VAL A 88 -40.64 7.91 -14.99
CA VAL A 88 -40.54 8.63 -16.27
C VAL A 88 -39.51 9.73 -16.07
N VAL A 89 -38.30 9.50 -16.56
CA VAL A 89 -37.27 10.54 -16.65
C VAL A 89 -37.72 11.52 -17.73
N ALA A 90 -38.16 12.70 -17.30
CA ALA A 90 -38.44 13.80 -18.21
C ALA A 90 -37.14 14.20 -18.94
N SER A 91 -37.19 14.17 -20.28
CA SER A 91 -36.14 14.65 -21.16
C SER A 91 -35.84 16.12 -20.88
N ILE A 92 -34.74 16.39 -20.18
CA ILE A 92 -34.19 17.74 -20.07
C ILE A 92 -33.66 18.18 -21.43
N LYS A 93 -34.29 19.22 -21.96
CA LYS A 93 -33.94 19.90 -23.21
C LYS A 93 -32.50 20.40 -23.13
N ALA A 94 -31.68 20.03 -24.11
CA ALA A 94 -30.29 20.45 -24.22
C ALA A 94 -30.19 21.99 -24.20
N VAL A 95 -29.42 22.52 -23.24
CA VAL A 95 -28.99 23.91 -23.20
C VAL A 95 -27.90 24.08 -24.26
N PRO A 96 -27.96 25.09 -25.15
CA PRO A 96 -26.94 25.31 -26.15
C PRO A 96 -25.60 25.66 -25.48
N ALA A 97 -24.53 25.03 -25.99
CA ALA A 97 -23.17 25.31 -25.60
C ALA A 97 -22.83 26.78 -25.85
N VAL A 98 -22.49 27.51 -24.78
CA VAL A 98 -21.84 28.81 -24.90
C VAL A 98 -20.40 28.54 -25.35
N VAL A 99 -20.14 28.80 -26.63
CA VAL A 99 -18.79 28.83 -27.21
C VAL A 99 -18.07 30.02 -26.58
N ALA A 100 -17.22 29.75 -25.58
CA ALA A 100 -16.30 30.74 -25.05
C ALA A 100 -15.30 31.08 -26.16
N ALA A 101 -15.31 32.34 -26.58
CA ALA A 101 -14.40 32.89 -27.58
C ALA A 101 -12.95 32.69 -27.15
N ALA A 102 -12.13 32.22 -28.09
CA ALA A 102 -10.69 32.10 -27.93
C ALA A 102 -10.06 33.49 -27.63
N PRO A 103 -9.21 33.63 -26.60
CA PRO A 103 -8.47 34.86 -26.39
C PRO A 103 -7.48 35.09 -27.53
N ALA A 104 -7.42 36.33 -28.01
CA ALA A 104 -6.51 36.79 -29.05
C ALA A 104 -5.03 36.57 -28.65
N PRO A 105 -4.14 36.30 -29.62
CA PRO A 105 -2.71 36.17 -29.37
C PRO A 105 -2.13 37.52 -28.92
N VAL A 106 -1.67 37.58 -27.67
CA VAL A 106 -0.90 38.72 -27.15
C VAL A 106 0.50 38.66 -27.74
N ALA A 107 0.87 39.70 -28.49
CA ALA A 107 2.19 39.88 -29.07
C ALA A 107 3.27 39.97 -27.96
N PRO A 108 4.46 39.37 -28.14
CA PRO A 108 5.56 39.53 -27.19
C PRO A 108 6.10 40.96 -27.21
N ALA A 109 6.21 41.57 -26.03
CA ALA A 109 6.94 42.82 -25.82
C ALA A 109 8.45 42.62 -26.07
N PRO A 110 9.17 43.63 -26.59
CA PRO A 110 10.60 43.54 -26.82
C PRO A 110 11.37 43.48 -25.50
N VAL A 111 12.16 42.42 -25.32
CA VAL A 111 13.12 42.27 -24.21
C VAL A 111 14.33 43.16 -24.49
N ALA A 112 14.52 44.18 -23.65
CA ALA A 112 15.74 44.98 -23.62
C ALA A 112 16.88 44.17 -23.00
N ASN A 113 17.90 43.87 -23.81
CA ASN A 113 19.16 43.28 -23.36
C ASN A 113 19.96 44.31 -22.55
N ASN A 114 20.06 44.10 -21.24
CA ASN A 114 21.09 44.72 -20.41
C ASN A 114 22.09 43.63 -19.98
N VAL A 115 23.15 43.47 -20.77
CA VAL A 115 24.36 42.74 -20.38
C VAL A 115 25.23 43.72 -19.59
N ALA A 116 25.22 43.59 -18.26
CA ALA A 116 26.19 44.23 -17.39
C ALA A 116 27.28 43.23 -17.03
N THR A 117 28.48 43.49 -17.53
CA THR A 117 29.74 42.78 -17.32
C THR A 117 30.23 42.93 -15.88
N PRO A 118 30.44 41.86 -15.10
CA PRO A 118 31.16 41.96 -13.83
C PRO A 118 32.68 41.91 -14.05
N ALA A 119 33.36 42.96 -13.60
CA ALA A 119 34.81 43.09 -13.63
C ALA A 119 35.49 42.11 -12.65
N ALA A 120 36.62 41.56 -13.09
CA ALA A 120 37.49 40.67 -12.33
C ALA A 120 38.22 41.39 -11.18
N PRO A 121 38.30 40.81 -9.97
CA PRO A 121 39.19 41.30 -8.92
C PRO A 121 40.63 40.81 -9.14
N LYS A 122 41.58 41.76 -9.07
CA LYS A 122 43.02 41.55 -9.18
C LYS A 122 43.58 40.74 -8.01
N VAL A 123 44.43 39.79 -8.37
CA VAL A 123 45.35 39.01 -7.52
C VAL A 123 46.47 39.90 -7.02
N ASN A 124 46.70 39.93 -5.70
CA ASN A 124 47.94 40.41 -5.10
C ASN A 124 48.53 39.32 -4.20
N THR A 125 49.64 38.75 -4.64
CA THR A 125 50.54 37.87 -3.89
C THR A 125 51.67 38.70 -3.26
N PRO A 126 51.97 38.53 -1.97
CA PRO A 126 53.29 38.82 -1.44
C PRO A 126 54.12 37.54 -1.29
N VAL A 127 55.27 37.55 -1.95
CA VAL A 127 56.40 36.63 -1.76
C VAL A 127 57.13 37.05 -0.49
N VAL A 128 57.30 36.14 0.47
CA VAL A 128 58.33 36.27 1.52
C VAL A 128 59.11 34.95 1.60
N ALA A 129 60.43 35.11 1.52
CA ALA A 129 61.44 34.09 1.42
C ALA A 129 61.75 33.40 2.77
N ALA A 130 62.45 32.27 2.62
CA ALA A 130 62.76 31.25 3.60
C ALA A 130 63.62 31.66 4.81
N ALA A 131 63.41 30.96 5.93
CA ALA A 131 64.44 30.64 6.92
C ALA A 131 64.10 29.29 7.59
N ALA A 132 65.11 28.43 7.73
CA ALA A 132 65.15 27.22 8.56
C ALA A 132 66.35 27.35 9.54
N PRO A 133 66.62 26.48 10.53
CA PRO A 133 65.80 25.49 11.28
C PRO A 133 65.87 25.81 12.83
N PRO A 134 65.36 24.98 13.78
CA PRO A 134 66.10 23.79 14.23
C PRO A 134 65.23 22.57 14.58
N THR A 135 65.88 21.42 14.50
CA THR A 135 65.41 20.08 14.87
C THR A 135 65.17 20.01 16.39
N ALA A 136 63.92 19.78 16.80
CA ALA A 136 63.57 19.42 18.17
C ALA A 136 62.83 18.07 18.15
N ALA A 137 63.28 17.14 18.99
CA ALA A 137 62.78 15.78 19.09
C ALA A 137 61.34 15.76 19.60
N SER A 138 60.45 15.06 18.86
CA SER A 138 59.07 14.84 19.28
C SER A 138 58.96 13.65 20.26
N PRO A 139 58.23 13.79 21.37
CA PRO A 139 57.86 12.66 22.22
C PRO A 139 56.83 11.77 21.49
N VAL A 140 57.00 10.45 21.64
CA VAL A 140 56.04 9.44 21.19
C VAL A 140 54.77 9.55 22.03
N ILE A 141 53.73 10.19 21.49
CA ILE A 141 52.38 10.15 22.05
C ILE A 141 51.68 8.95 21.41
N VAL A 142 51.40 7.93 22.21
CA VAL A 142 50.53 6.81 21.82
C VAL A 142 49.13 7.39 21.59
N ALA A 143 48.72 7.48 20.33
CA ALA A 143 47.37 7.91 19.97
C ALA A 143 46.34 6.93 20.58
N PRO A 144 45.34 7.41 21.33
CA PRO A 144 44.23 6.58 21.77
C PRO A 144 43.54 5.98 20.53
N ALA A 145 43.26 4.68 20.60
CA ALA A 145 42.47 4.01 19.57
C ALA A 145 41.16 4.76 19.36
N VAL A 146 40.95 5.27 18.14
CA VAL A 146 39.68 5.81 17.69
C VAL A 146 38.70 4.65 17.67
N ILE A 147 37.86 4.53 18.71
CA ILE A 147 36.70 3.65 18.68
C ILE A 147 35.80 4.21 17.58
N ALA A 148 35.74 3.53 16.44
CA ALA A 148 34.78 3.84 15.39
C ALA A 148 33.39 3.88 16.03
N PRO A 149 32.56 4.92 15.78
CA PRO A 149 31.22 4.95 16.33
C PRO A 149 30.48 3.72 15.79
N THR A 150 30.13 2.81 16.69
CA THR A 150 29.20 1.72 16.39
C THR A 150 27.93 2.39 15.87
N GLY A 151 27.57 2.13 14.61
CA GLY A 151 26.33 2.64 14.03
C GLY A 151 25.13 2.27 14.93
N PRO A 152 24.00 2.98 14.82
CA PRO A 152 22.83 2.69 15.62
C PRO A 152 22.47 1.21 15.52
N ALA A 153 22.39 0.52 16.66
CA ALA A 153 21.99 -0.88 16.67
C ALA A 153 20.59 -0.99 16.06
N ALA A 154 20.44 -1.85 15.04
CA ALA A 154 19.17 -2.08 14.38
C ALA A 154 18.11 -2.55 15.39
N CYS A 155 16.85 -2.23 15.11
CA CYS A 155 15.71 -2.70 15.89
C CYS A 155 15.78 -4.22 16.11
N PRO A 156 15.59 -4.73 17.35
CA PRO A 156 15.52 -6.17 17.58
C PRO A 156 14.43 -6.81 16.74
N ALA A 157 14.66 -8.00 16.17
CA ALA A 157 13.67 -8.69 15.33
C ALA A 157 12.28 -8.85 15.99
N THR A 158 12.23 -8.93 17.33
CA THR A 158 10.99 -9.01 18.12
C THR A 158 10.19 -7.69 18.14
N ALA A 159 10.83 -6.53 17.94
CA ALA A 159 10.14 -5.25 17.80
C ALA A 159 9.31 -5.19 16.50
N HIS A 160 9.65 -6.00 15.49
CA HIS A 160 8.93 -6.05 14.21
C HIS A 160 7.54 -6.71 14.32
N GLN A 161 7.24 -7.45 15.39
CA GLN A 161 5.93 -8.09 15.59
C GLN A 161 5.02 -7.32 16.57
N ASN A 162 5.59 -6.61 17.55
CA ASN A 162 4.82 -6.00 18.63
C ASN A 162 4.49 -4.50 18.44
N PHE A 163 5.06 -3.84 17.42
CA PHE A 163 4.90 -2.39 17.22
C PHE A 163 4.18 -1.99 15.93
N LEU A 164 3.50 -2.92 15.24
CA LEU A 164 2.68 -2.60 14.07
C LEU A 164 1.32 -2.01 14.47
N GLY A 165 1.36 -0.92 15.26
CA GLY A 165 0.21 -0.04 15.44
C GLY A 165 0.17 1.01 14.32
N SER A 166 -0.93 1.77 14.24
CA SER A 166 -1.14 2.83 13.23
C SER A 166 -0.04 3.90 13.15
N LYS A 167 0.85 3.98 14.15
CA LYS A 167 1.96 4.95 14.21
C LYS A 167 3.21 4.53 13.43
N SER A 168 3.32 3.25 13.06
CA SER A 168 4.42 2.73 12.25
C SER A 168 4.18 2.92 10.75
N TYR A 169 2.96 3.33 10.40
CA TYR A 169 2.52 3.58 9.04
C TYR A 169 2.70 5.05 8.66
N PRO A 170 2.88 5.34 7.37
CA PRO A 170 2.91 6.71 6.88
C PRO A 170 1.58 7.38 7.23
N ARG A 171 1.65 8.57 7.83
CA ARG A 171 0.45 9.40 8.06
C ARG A 171 -0.14 9.88 6.73
N ILE A 172 0.72 10.10 5.75
CA ILE A 172 0.36 10.62 4.42
C ILE A 172 1.14 9.82 3.37
N ILE A 173 0.41 9.32 2.37
CA ILE A 173 0.95 8.70 1.16
C ILE A 173 0.49 9.54 -0.02
N THR A 174 1.44 10.16 -0.72
CA THR A 174 1.18 11.09 -1.82
C THR A 174 1.88 10.60 -3.09
N PRO A 175 1.14 9.98 -4.01
CA PRO A 175 1.65 9.62 -5.33
C PRO A 175 1.90 10.84 -6.20
N VAL A 176 3.00 10.79 -6.94
CA VAL A 176 3.42 11.83 -7.86
C VAL A 176 3.99 11.18 -9.13
N SER A 177 3.82 11.84 -10.27
CA SER A 177 4.13 11.24 -11.57
C SER A 177 4.99 12.16 -12.43
N THR A 178 6.12 11.66 -12.92
CA THR A 178 6.99 12.37 -13.87
C THR A 178 6.29 12.58 -15.21
N THR A 179 5.35 11.70 -15.57
CA THR A 179 4.59 11.79 -16.84
C THR A 179 3.46 12.81 -16.77
N ASN A 180 3.00 13.14 -15.55
CA ASN A 180 1.98 14.15 -15.30
C ASN A 180 2.44 15.12 -14.19
N PRO A 181 3.49 15.93 -14.45
CA PRO A 181 4.25 16.55 -13.37
C PRO A 181 3.48 17.59 -12.55
N ALA A 182 2.52 18.28 -13.16
CA ALA A 182 1.66 19.25 -12.50
C ALA A 182 0.42 18.62 -11.82
N ARG A 183 0.14 17.34 -12.06
CA ARG A 183 -1.07 16.69 -11.53
C ARG A 183 -0.93 16.43 -10.04
N VAL A 184 -1.91 16.90 -9.28
CA VAL A 184 -2.11 16.57 -7.88
C VAL A 184 -3.04 15.36 -7.79
N TYR A 185 -2.57 14.31 -7.13
CA TYR A 185 -3.37 13.11 -6.87
C TYR A 185 -4.04 13.13 -5.49
N GLY A 186 -3.48 13.94 -4.57
CA GLY A 186 -3.89 13.99 -3.17
C GLY A 186 -3.41 12.77 -2.37
N PRO A 187 -3.70 12.76 -1.07
CA PRO A 187 -3.39 11.63 -0.20
C PRO A 187 -4.27 10.42 -0.54
N GLN A 188 -3.68 9.23 -0.52
CA GLN A 188 -4.38 7.98 -0.80
C GLN A 188 -3.77 6.83 0.01
N TYR A 189 -4.33 5.63 -0.11
CA TYR A 189 -3.80 4.44 0.58
C TYR A 189 -3.01 3.51 -0.34
N PHE A 190 -3.15 3.70 -1.65
CA PHE A 190 -2.42 2.93 -2.65
C PHE A 190 -1.16 3.68 -3.05
N ALA A 191 -0.03 2.99 -2.96
CA ALA A 191 1.24 3.47 -3.47
C ALA A 191 1.48 2.84 -4.85
N SER A 192 2.10 3.62 -5.74
CA SER A 192 2.55 3.16 -7.05
C SER A 192 3.92 3.75 -7.37
N ILE A 193 4.85 2.87 -7.73
CA ILE A 193 6.22 3.22 -8.12
C ILE A 193 6.56 2.55 -9.46
N GLY A 194 7.41 3.19 -10.26
CA GLY A 194 7.78 2.73 -11.60
C GLY A 194 6.86 3.27 -12.70
N ASN A 195 7.22 3.06 -13.97
CA ASN A 195 6.51 3.60 -15.14
C ASN A 195 6.24 5.12 -15.07
N GLY A 196 7.19 5.86 -14.50
CA GLY A 196 7.08 7.31 -14.27
C GLY A 196 6.29 7.70 -13.03
N ASN A 197 5.73 6.75 -12.27
CA ASN A 197 5.13 7.00 -10.96
C ASN A 197 6.16 6.81 -9.84
N THR A 198 5.99 7.61 -8.79
CA THR A 198 6.75 7.54 -7.55
C THR A 198 5.79 7.87 -6.41
N THR A 199 6.09 7.44 -5.18
CA THR A 199 5.22 7.71 -4.04
C THR A 199 6.00 8.32 -2.89
N ILE A 200 5.44 9.38 -2.31
CA ILE A 200 5.98 10.04 -1.13
C ILE A 200 5.25 9.52 0.12
N PHE A 201 6.02 9.14 1.14
CA PHE A 201 5.56 8.63 2.42
C PHE A 201 6.01 9.57 3.53
N THR A 202 5.08 10.07 4.34
CA THR A 202 5.40 10.96 5.46
C THR A 202 5.13 10.27 6.79
N PHE A 203 6.16 10.19 7.63
CA PHE A 203 6.10 9.55 8.94
C PHE A 203 6.29 10.55 10.06
N ASP A 204 5.69 10.27 11.22
CA ASP A 204 5.87 11.02 12.46
C ASP A 204 6.74 10.24 13.45
N TYR A 205 7.70 10.93 14.05
CA TYR A 205 8.67 10.34 14.97
C TYR A 205 8.31 10.75 16.38
N GLN A 206 7.88 9.79 17.20
CA GLN A 206 7.28 10.09 18.51
C GLN A 206 8.17 9.63 19.66
N LYS A 207 9.10 8.71 19.42
CA LYS A 207 9.98 8.13 20.42
C LYS A 207 11.44 8.36 20.06
N ALA A 208 12.26 8.58 21.07
CA ALA A 208 13.72 8.59 20.93
C ALA A 208 14.25 7.16 20.73
N GLY A 209 15.47 7.05 20.19
CA GLY A 209 16.16 5.78 19.98
C GLY A 209 16.59 5.58 18.53
N THR A 210 16.56 4.35 18.06
CA THR A 210 16.84 3.93 16.70
C THR A 210 15.56 3.77 15.88
N CYS A 211 15.51 4.48 14.76
CA CYS A 211 14.47 4.38 13.77
C CYS A 211 14.95 3.58 12.56
N THR A 212 14.09 2.71 12.05
CA THR A 212 14.34 1.93 10.84
C THR A 212 13.21 2.13 9.84
N ILE A 213 13.55 2.47 8.61
CA ILE A 213 12.62 2.43 7.49
C ILE A 213 12.75 1.07 6.83
N GLU A 214 11.66 0.31 6.84
CA GLU A 214 11.61 -1.07 6.35
C GLU A 214 10.43 -1.24 5.40
N PHE A 215 10.63 -1.98 4.32
CA PHE A 215 9.54 -2.40 3.46
C PHE A 215 9.13 -3.85 3.80
N LYS A 216 7.87 -4.05 4.16
CA LYS A 216 7.27 -5.38 4.36
C LYS A 216 6.71 -5.88 3.04
N PHE A 217 7.18 -7.03 2.56
CA PHE A 217 6.75 -7.57 1.28
C PHE A 217 6.33 -9.04 1.38
N PRO A 218 5.16 -9.38 1.94
CA PRO A 218 4.71 -10.76 2.04
C PRO A 218 4.45 -11.38 0.66
N THR A 219 4.66 -12.70 0.55
CA THR A 219 4.24 -13.45 -0.64
C THR A 219 2.72 -13.54 -0.71
N LYS A 220 2.19 -13.77 -1.93
CA LYS A 220 0.74 -13.99 -2.13
C LYS A 220 0.24 -15.20 -1.35
N GLU A 221 1.04 -16.25 -1.31
CA GLU A 221 0.76 -17.49 -0.60
C GLU A 221 0.65 -17.22 0.90
N TYR A 222 1.54 -16.40 1.45
CA TYR A 222 1.52 -16.06 2.87
C TYR A 222 0.31 -15.19 3.23
N ILE A 223 -0.02 -14.19 2.42
CA ILE A 223 -1.25 -13.40 2.57
C ILE A 223 -2.47 -14.31 2.61
N LYS A 224 -2.59 -15.22 1.63
CA LYS A 224 -3.71 -16.18 1.55
C LYS A 224 -3.76 -17.11 2.76
N SER A 225 -2.61 -17.58 3.25
CA SER A 225 -2.52 -18.48 4.41
C SER A 225 -3.08 -17.85 5.69
N LEU A 226 -2.98 -16.53 5.81
CA LEU A 226 -3.49 -15.76 6.94
C LEU A 226 -4.90 -15.19 6.69
N GLN A 227 -5.54 -15.55 5.58
CA GLN A 227 -6.81 -14.96 5.14
C GLN A 227 -6.75 -13.43 5.04
N GLY A 228 -5.55 -12.89 4.74
CA GLY A 228 -5.33 -11.47 4.55
C GLY A 228 -5.96 -10.98 3.24
N THR A 229 -6.33 -9.70 3.22
CA THR A 229 -6.94 -9.03 2.07
C THR A 229 -5.99 -8.08 1.35
N THR A 230 -4.75 -7.96 1.82
CA THR A 230 -3.75 -7.09 1.21
C THR A 230 -3.34 -7.62 -0.16
N ASP A 231 -3.02 -6.73 -1.10
CA ASP A 231 -2.65 -7.11 -2.46
C ASP A 231 -1.61 -6.15 -3.05
N TRP A 232 -0.89 -6.66 -4.06
CA TRP A 232 0.19 -5.98 -4.74
C TRP A 232 0.36 -6.49 -6.17
N THR A 233 0.83 -5.66 -7.07
CA THR A 233 1.13 -6.05 -8.45
C THR A 233 2.53 -5.56 -8.80
N VAL A 234 3.39 -6.49 -9.23
CA VAL A 234 4.70 -6.19 -9.81
C VAL A 234 4.59 -6.33 -11.32
N SER A 235 5.22 -5.42 -12.06
CA SER A 235 5.39 -5.52 -13.50
C SER A 235 6.75 -4.98 -13.92
N GLY A 236 7.20 -5.36 -15.13
CA GLY A 236 8.49 -4.98 -15.68
C GLY A 236 9.45 -6.16 -15.90
N PRO A 237 10.69 -5.89 -16.32
CA PRO A 237 11.70 -6.91 -16.59
C PRO A 237 12.36 -7.45 -15.31
N GLY A 238 12.69 -8.74 -15.28
CA GLY A 238 13.48 -9.33 -14.19
C GLY A 238 12.67 -9.98 -13.05
N GLY A 239 11.36 -10.21 -13.26
CA GLY A 239 10.55 -11.02 -12.35
C GLY A 239 9.97 -10.21 -11.17
N PRO A 240 9.73 -10.85 -10.00
CA PRO A 240 9.00 -10.23 -8.90
C PRO A 240 9.85 -9.30 -8.00
N ASN A 241 11.17 -9.25 -8.22
CA ASN A 241 12.08 -8.43 -7.42
C ASN A 241 12.08 -6.99 -7.94
N VAL A 242 11.96 -6.01 -7.05
CA VAL A 242 11.83 -4.60 -7.43
C VAL A 242 13.03 -3.82 -6.89
N PRO A 243 14.05 -3.51 -7.70
CA PRO A 243 15.10 -2.57 -7.33
C PRO A 243 14.48 -1.19 -7.10
N VAL A 244 14.87 -0.54 -6.00
CA VAL A 244 14.31 0.75 -5.58
C VAL A 244 15.40 1.69 -5.07
N THR A 245 15.10 2.98 -5.16
CA THR A 245 15.80 4.03 -4.42
C THR A 245 14.81 4.72 -3.49
N LEU A 246 15.16 4.79 -2.20
CA LEU A 246 14.48 5.60 -1.20
C LEU A 246 15.21 6.92 -1.05
N TYR A 247 14.55 8.02 -1.37
CA TYR A 247 15.09 9.36 -1.17
C TYR A 247 14.52 9.98 0.10
N THR A 248 15.36 10.62 0.92
CA THR A 248 14.89 11.54 1.95
C THR A 248 14.64 12.91 1.31
N LEU A 249 13.53 13.55 1.67
CA LEU A 249 13.16 14.86 1.17
C LEU A 249 13.64 15.98 2.11
N ALA A 250 13.99 17.15 1.53
CA ALA A 250 14.53 18.31 2.25
C ALA A 250 13.58 18.86 3.30
N THR A 251 12.28 18.80 3.03
CA THR A 251 11.20 19.22 3.92
C THR A 251 10.08 18.19 3.86
N VAL A 252 9.14 18.30 4.80
CA VAL A 252 7.89 17.54 4.76
C VAL A 252 7.13 17.92 3.50
N ALA A 253 6.67 16.92 2.74
CA ALA A 253 5.86 17.15 1.55
C ALA A 253 4.43 17.54 1.94
N ASP A 254 3.85 18.46 1.17
CA ASP A 254 2.42 18.76 1.26
C ASP A 254 1.59 17.54 0.84
N ALA A 255 0.44 17.32 1.48
CA ALA A 255 -0.45 16.18 1.15
C ALA A 255 -0.92 16.20 -0.32
N ASN A 256 -0.98 17.40 -0.91
CA ASN A 256 -1.35 17.68 -2.29
C ASN A 256 -0.13 18.04 -3.16
N ALA A 257 1.08 17.63 -2.77
CA ALA A 257 2.26 17.79 -3.62
C ALA A 257 2.06 17.07 -4.98
N SER A 258 2.56 17.69 -6.03
CA SER A 258 2.73 17.08 -7.36
C SER A 258 4.20 16.77 -7.58
N PHE A 259 4.54 16.14 -8.71
CA PHE A 259 5.95 15.90 -9.03
C PHE A 259 6.73 17.22 -9.22
N GLN A 260 6.05 18.27 -9.71
CA GLN A 260 6.64 19.59 -9.90
C GLN A 260 6.80 20.39 -8.59
N SER A 261 5.93 20.17 -7.59
CA SER A 261 5.92 20.93 -6.33
C SER A 261 6.47 20.19 -5.12
N LYS A 262 6.77 18.89 -5.23
CA LYS A 262 7.36 18.12 -4.12
C LYS A 262 8.71 18.71 -3.67
N PRO A 263 9.08 18.54 -2.39
CA PRO A 263 10.39 18.97 -1.91
C PRO A 263 11.55 18.27 -2.63
N ALA A 264 12.72 18.92 -2.64
CA ALA A 264 13.94 18.38 -3.22
C ALA A 264 14.42 17.11 -2.48
N ARG A 265 15.05 16.19 -3.22
CA ARG A 265 15.73 15.01 -2.67
C ARG A 265 17.09 15.42 -2.09
N ILE A 266 17.43 14.97 -0.88
CA ILE A 266 18.67 15.37 -0.18
C ILE A 266 19.62 14.21 0.12
N SER A 267 19.11 12.99 0.15
CA SER A 267 19.90 11.77 0.28
C SER A 267 19.16 10.61 -0.40
N ALA A 268 19.89 9.54 -0.67
CA ALA A 268 19.37 8.36 -1.35
C ALA A 268 19.94 7.10 -0.72
N VAL A 269 19.11 6.06 -0.59
CA VAL A 269 19.56 4.71 -0.28
C VAL A 269 18.90 3.74 -1.26
N THR A 270 19.68 2.84 -1.84
CA THR A 270 19.20 1.84 -2.79
C THR A 270 18.91 0.51 -2.09
N GLY A 271 17.94 -0.24 -2.57
CA GLY A 271 17.63 -1.58 -2.11
C GLY A 271 16.89 -2.39 -3.16
N THR A 272 16.57 -3.64 -2.83
CA THR A 272 15.75 -4.51 -3.68
C THR A 272 14.64 -5.10 -2.84
N LEU A 273 13.39 -4.82 -3.21
CA LEU A 273 12.22 -5.38 -2.57
C LEU A 273 11.99 -6.78 -3.13
N ILE A 274 12.01 -7.80 -2.27
CA ILE A 274 11.85 -9.21 -2.65
C ILE A 274 10.64 -9.77 -1.91
N PRO A 275 9.61 -10.29 -2.61
CA PRO A 275 8.49 -10.94 -1.95
C PRO A 275 8.94 -12.08 -1.01
N GLY A 276 8.30 -12.17 0.15
CA GLY A 276 8.67 -13.06 1.25
C GLY A 276 9.72 -12.50 2.20
N THR A 277 10.24 -11.29 1.98
CA THR A 277 11.27 -10.69 2.83
C THR A 277 10.83 -9.34 3.41
N ASN A 278 11.49 -8.95 4.50
CA ASN A 278 11.46 -7.59 5.01
C ASN A 278 12.74 -6.89 4.59
N THR A 279 12.63 -5.79 3.87
CA THR A 279 13.79 -5.05 3.35
C THR A 279 14.03 -3.82 4.19
N THR A 280 15.05 -3.85 5.05
CA THR A 280 15.52 -2.64 5.74
C THR A 280 16.21 -1.73 4.73
N LEU A 281 15.70 -0.51 4.55
CA LEU A 281 16.26 0.47 3.63
C LEU A 281 17.22 1.42 4.35
N THR A 282 16.93 1.80 5.59
CA THR A 282 17.85 2.64 6.38
C THR A 282 17.56 2.56 7.87
N THR A 283 18.60 2.81 8.67
CA THR A 283 18.56 2.85 10.13
C THR A 283 19.30 4.10 10.61
N PHE A 284 18.68 4.88 11.51
CA PHE A 284 19.18 6.18 11.96
C PHE A 284 18.62 6.53 13.35
N ALA A 285 19.15 7.56 14.00
CA ALA A 285 18.59 8.05 15.26
C ALA A 285 17.23 8.74 15.02
N CYS A 286 16.20 8.39 15.79
CA CYS A 286 14.86 8.94 15.62
C CYS A 286 14.81 10.46 15.79
N PRO A 287 14.38 11.24 14.78
CA PRO A 287 14.17 12.69 14.90
C PRO A 287 12.87 13.01 15.65
N VAL A 288 12.86 12.75 16.97
CA VAL A 288 11.68 12.88 17.84
C VAL A 288 10.98 14.24 17.68
N GLY A 289 9.65 14.20 17.63
CA GLY A 289 8.79 15.38 17.49
C GLY A 289 8.75 15.96 16.07
N LYS A 290 9.41 15.33 15.10
CA LYS A 290 9.42 15.78 13.70
C LYS A 290 8.63 14.83 12.81
N SER A 291 8.17 15.35 11.68
CA SER A 291 7.76 14.55 10.54
C SER A 291 8.89 14.52 9.50
N VAL A 292 9.05 13.40 8.81
CA VAL A 292 10.01 13.27 7.69
C VAL A 292 9.30 12.60 6.52
N SER A 293 9.53 13.15 5.32
CA SER A 293 9.01 12.59 4.08
C SER A 293 10.11 11.87 3.31
N TYR A 294 9.75 10.71 2.76
CA TYR A 294 10.60 9.92 1.88
C TYR A 294 9.89 9.68 0.56
N GLU A 295 10.63 9.65 -0.54
CA GLU A 295 10.11 9.28 -1.85
C GLU A 295 10.69 7.93 -2.26
N LEU A 296 9.81 6.95 -2.50
CA LEU A 296 10.19 5.65 -3.02
C LEU A 296 10.05 5.66 -4.54
N VAL A 297 11.11 5.20 -5.21
CA VAL A 297 11.22 5.16 -6.67
C VAL A 297 11.64 3.76 -7.07
N ALA A 298 10.94 3.16 -8.03
CA ALA A 298 11.39 1.90 -8.64
C ALA A 298 12.39 2.19 -9.76
N GLU A 299 13.38 1.31 -9.87
CA GLU A 299 14.48 1.41 -10.83
C GLU A 299 14.36 0.29 -11.89
N SER A 300 15.23 0.34 -12.91
CA SER A 300 15.39 -0.74 -13.90
C SER A 300 14.12 -1.11 -14.67
N GLY A 301 13.19 -0.18 -14.84
CA GLY A 301 11.92 -0.41 -15.54
C GLY A 301 10.94 -1.31 -14.77
N GLN A 302 11.23 -1.64 -13.51
CA GLN A 302 10.28 -2.32 -12.64
C GLN A 302 9.21 -1.35 -12.14
N ALA A 303 8.05 -1.90 -11.83
CA ALA A 303 6.95 -1.18 -11.24
C ALA A 303 6.25 -2.03 -10.18
N LEU A 304 5.77 -1.37 -9.14
CA LEU A 304 5.07 -1.98 -8.02
C LEU A 304 3.90 -1.08 -7.62
N THR A 305 2.72 -1.67 -7.53
CA THR A 305 1.53 -1.05 -6.94
C THR A 305 1.07 -1.89 -5.78
N PHE A 306 0.74 -1.27 -4.65
CA PHE A 306 0.30 -1.97 -3.44
C PHE A 306 -0.58 -1.07 -2.57
N PHE A 307 -1.41 -1.69 -1.75
CA PHE A 307 -2.13 -1.03 -0.67
C PHE A 307 -1.25 -1.03 0.58
N GLU A 308 -1.07 0.13 1.22
CA GLU A 308 -0.36 0.20 2.50
C GLU A 308 -1.25 -0.39 3.61
N ASP A 309 -0.90 -1.58 4.08
CA ASP A 309 -1.74 -2.38 4.98
C ASP A 309 -1.02 -2.75 6.28
N TYR A 310 -1.72 -2.56 7.40
CA TYR A 310 -1.28 -2.95 8.73
C TYR A 310 -1.83 -4.29 9.21
N ASN A 311 -2.83 -4.83 8.53
CA ASN A 311 -3.38 -6.12 8.88
C ASN A 311 -2.34 -7.22 8.64
N PRO A 312 -2.21 -8.22 9.52
CA PRO A 312 -1.30 -9.33 9.28
C PRO A 312 -1.64 -10.12 7.99
N PRO A 313 -0.68 -10.36 7.08
CA PRO A 313 0.70 -9.87 7.13
C PRO A 313 0.81 -8.42 6.61
N PRO A 314 1.58 -7.55 7.28
CA PRO A 314 1.73 -6.16 6.86
C PRO A 314 2.34 -6.06 5.46
N LEU A 315 1.93 -5.04 4.70
CA LEU A 315 2.45 -4.74 3.37
C LEU A 315 2.70 -3.24 3.26
N GLY A 316 3.91 -2.86 2.83
CA GLY A 316 4.22 -1.47 2.49
C GLY A 316 5.51 -0.94 3.12
N LEU A 317 5.64 0.39 3.19
CA LEU A 317 6.79 1.09 3.75
C LEU A 317 6.51 1.55 5.17
N LEU A 318 7.23 0.97 6.14
CA LEU A 318 7.00 1.17 7.56
C LEU A 318 8.16 1.89 8.26
N LEU A 319 7.81 2.61 9.32
CA LEU A 319 8.74 3.15 10.31
C LEU A 319 8.69 2.29 11.58
N LEU A 320 9.82 1.68 11.94
CA LEU A 320 10.00 1.03 13.23
C LEU A 320 10.78 1.94 14.16
N GLN A 321 10.25 2.19 15.36
CA GLN A 321 10.91 2.98 16.41
C GLN A 321 11.24 2.06 17.58
N CYS A 322 12.54 1.91 17.84
CA CYS A 322 13.15 1.23 18.96
C CYS A 322 14.13 2.22 19.62
#